data_AF-A0A451BSN0-F1
#
_entry.id   AF-A0A451BSN0-F1
#
_cell.length_a   1.000
_cell.length_b   1.000
_cell.length_c   1.000
_cell.angle_alpha   90.00
_cell.angle_beta   90.00
_cell.angle_gamma   90.00
#
_symmetry.space_group_name_H-M   'P 1'
#
loop_
_entity.id
_entity.type
_entity.pdbx_description
1 polymer ?
#
loop_
_entity_poly.entity_id
_entity_poly.type
_entity_poly.pdbx_seq_one_letter_code
_entity_poly.pdbx_strand_id
1 'polypeptide(L)' 'YVTPGQRHGGEDTALLEKRQRLYEVAKARNPHRWSGKTRNWNPVNEVWLNPPKEIRAKAEKLGKQS' A
#
# COMPACT_ATOMS: atom_id res chain seq x y z
N TYR A 1 2.08 -8.94 3.24
CA TYR A 1 1.14 -9.93 3.81
C TYR A 1 1.09 -9.69 5.29
N VAL A 2 -0.13 -9.65 5.81
CA VAL A 2 -0.49 -9.52 7.22
C VAL A 2 -1.62 -10.51 7.44
N THR A 3 -1.64 -11.23 8.56
CA THR A 3 -2.74 -12.13 8.89
C THR A 3 -3.94 -11.32 9.41
N PRO A 4 -5.17 -11.87 9.39
CA PRO A 4 -6.32 -11.22 10.02
C PRO A 4 -6.05 -10.88 11.49
N GLY A 5 -5.43 -11.78 12.25
CA GLY A 5 -5.07 -11.54 13.66
C GLY A 5 -4.13 -10.36 13.84
N GLN A 6 -3.06 -10.28 13.03
CA GLN A 6 -2.13 -9.14 13.05
C GLN A 6 -2.82 -7.82 12.71
N ARG A 7 -3.76 -7.84 11.77
CA ARG A 7 -4.54 -6.65 11.42
C ARG A 7 -5.48 -6.25 12.56
N HIS A 8 -6.20 -7.20 13.15
CA HIS A 8 -7.08 -6.92 14.30
C HIS A 8 -6.30 -6.46 15.53
N GLY A 9 -5.06 -6.90 15.70
CA GLY A 9 -4.13 -6.42 16.73
C GLY A 9 -3.43 -5.10 16.39
N GLY A 10 -3.64 -4.52 15.20
CA GLY A 10 -2.99 -3.28 14.78
C GLY A 10 -1.50 -3.40 14.44
N GLU A 11 -0.98 -4.62 14.29
CA GLU A 11 0.43 -4.89 13.97
C GLU A 11 0.76 -4.71 12.48
N ASP A 12 -0.28 -4.63 11.64
CA ASP A 12 -0.15 -4.59 10.19
C ASP A 12 0.70 -3.42 9.70
N THR A 13 0.49 -2.23 10.26
CA THR A 13 1.22 -1.01 9.91
C THR A 13 2.72 -1.18 10.17
N ALA A 14 3.10 -1.55 11.40
CA ALA A 14 4.49 -1.74 11.77
C ALA A 14 5.18 -2.86 10.96
N LEU A 15 4.45 -3.94 10.65
CA LEU A 15 4.99 -5.03 9.83
C LEU A 15 5.24 -4.59 8.38
N LEU A 16 4.32 -3.81 7.82
CA LEU A 16 4.43 -3.31 6.46
C LEU A 16 5.55 -2.27 6.31
N GLU A 17 5.71 -1.36 7.28
CA GLU A 17 6.82 -0.40 7.30
C GLU A 17 8.18 -1.09 7.37
N LYS A 18 8.34 -2.09 8.25
CA LYS A 18 9.57 -2.89 8.33
C LYS A 18 9.89 -3.54 6.99
N ARG A 19 8.88 -4.06 6.30
CA ARG A 19 9.04 -4.69 4.99
C ARG A 19 9.41 -3.68 3.91
N GLN A 20 8.84 -2.48 3.94
CA GLN A 20 9.24 -1.39 3.05
C GLN A 20 10.73 -1.09 3.16
N ARG A 21 11.23 -0.84 4.38
CA ARG A 21 12.64 -0.55 4.62
C ARG A 21 13.55 -1.68 4.12
N LEU A 22 13.17 -2.94 4.36
CA LEU A 22 13.94 -4.09 3.90
C LEU A 22 14.07 -4.13 2.38
N TYR A 23 12.97 -3.85 1.66
CA TYR A 23 12.97 -3.83 0.20
C TYR A 23 13.74 -2.64 -0.38
N GLU A 24 13.67 -1.48 0.27
CA GLU A 24 14.45 -0.30 -0.11
C GLU A 24 15.96 -0.57 0.03
N VAL A 25 16.38 -1.16 1.15
CA VAL A 25 17.77 -1.56 1.38
C VAL A 25 18.21 -2.62 0.36
N ALA A 26 17.38 -3.63 0.10
CA ALA A 26 17.69 -4.66 -0.89
C ALA A 26 17.82 -4.08 -2.31
N LYS A 27 16.99 -3.11 -2.66
CA LYS A 27 17.08 -2.39 -3.94
C LYS A 27 18.36 -1.55 -4.03
N ALA A 28 18.70 -0.82 -2.97
CA ALA A 28 19.92 -0.01 -2.93
C ALA A 28 21.18 -0.87 -3.09
N ARG A 29 21.18 -2.09 -2.53
CA ARG A 29 22.32 -3.02 -2.64
C ARG A 29 22.51 -3.61 -4.03
N ASN A 30 21.43 -3.92 -4.75
CA ASN A 30 21.51 -4.58 -6.07
C ASN A 30 20.56 -3.94 -7.09
N PRO A 31 20.79 -2.67 -7.49
CA PRO A 31 19.84 -1.92 -8.30
C PRO A 31 19.55 -2.56 -9.66
N HIS A 32 20.52 -3.24 -10.27
CA HIS A 32 20.35 -3.93 -11.56
C HIS A 32 19.26 -5.03 -11.55
N ARG A 33 18.93 -5.58 -10.37
CA ARG A 33 17.86 -6.60 -10.22
C ARG A 33 16.46 -6.00 -10.25
N TRP A 34 16.35 -4.68 -10.12
CA TRP A 34 15.08 -3.97 -9.97
C TRP A 34 14.83 -3.07 -11.17
N SER A 35 13.83 -3.42 -11.98
CA SER A 35 13.42 -2.62 -13.15
C SER A 35 12.70 -1.31 -12.77
N GLY A 36 12.30 -1.14 -11.51
CA GLY A 36 11.49 0.01 -11.10
C GLY A 36 11.38 0.18 -9.58
N LYS A 37 10.31 0.82 -9.14
CA LYS A 37 10.01 1.04 -7.71
C LYS A 37 9.81 -0.30 -6.99
N THR A 38 10.07 -0.30 -5.68
CA THR A 38 9.69 -1.43 -4.83
C THR A 38 8.16 -1.53 -4.77
N ARG A 39 7.66 -2.70 -4.35
CA ARG A 39 6.23 -2.90 -4.11
C ARG A 39 5.70 -1.82 -3.16
N ASN A 40 4.49 -1.32 -3.42
CA ASN A 40 3.78 -0.45 -2.49
C ASN A 40 3.43 -1.25 -1.23
N TRP A 41 3.99 -0.84 -0.10
CA TRP A 41 3.78 -1.46 1.19
C TRP A 41 2.82 -0.67 2.08
N ASN A 42 2.19 0.40 1.58
CA ASN A 42 1.21 1.15 2.37
C ASN A 42 0.03 0.24 2.77
N PRO A 43 -0.47 0.37 4.01
CA PRO A 43 -1.65 -0.36 4.43
C PRO A 43 -2.86 0.03 3.56
N VAL A 44 -3.62 -0.98 3.15
CA VAL A 44 -4.91 -0.77 2.46
C VAL A 44 -5.99 -0.74 3.54
N ASN A 45 -6.49 0.46 3.82
CA ASN A 45 -7.42 0.70 4.92
C ASN A 45 -8.85 0.28 4.55
N GLU A 46 -9.32 0.70 3.38
CA GLU A 46 -10.68 0.46 2.91
C GLU A 46 -10.67 -0.01 1.46
N VAL A 47 -11.48 -1.02 1.17
CA VAL A 47 -11.77 -1.48 -0.18
C VAL A 47 -13.27 -1.64 -0.30
N TRP A 48 -13.82 -1.11 -1.38
CA TRP A 48 -15.25 -1.12 -1.64
C TRP A 48 -15.53 -2.00 -2.86
N LEU A 49 -16.39 -3.01 -2.71
CA LEU A 49 -16.89 -3.77 -3.86
C LEU A 49 -17.85 -2.92 -4.71
N ASN A 50 -18.66 -2.09 -4.05
CA ASN A 50 -19.47 -1.04 -4.65
C ASN A 50 -19.43 0.19 -3.74
N PRO A 51 -18.55 1.18 -4.01
CA PRO A 51 -18.41 2.34 -3.15
C PRO A 51 -19.71 3.18 -3.12
N PRO A 52 -20.01 3.85 -1.99
CA PRO A 52 -21.10 4.82 -1.90
C PRO A 52 -20.99 5.90 -2.98
N LYS A 53 -22.13 6.48 -3.39
CA LYS A 53 -22.18 7.54 -4.41
C LYS A 53 -21.23 8.71 -4.10
N GLU A 54 -21.10 9.08 -2.84
CA GLU A 54 -20.20 10.15 -2.39
C GLU A 54 -18.72 9.81 -2.62
N ILE A 55 -18.32 8.57 -2.32
CA ILE A 55 -16.95 8.08 -2.54
C ILE A 55 -16.65 8.01 -4.05
N ARG A 56 -17.61 7.55 -4.86
CA ARG A 56 -17.50 7.55 -6.33
C ARG A 56 -17.32 8.95 -6.89
N ALA A 57 -18.16 9.89 -6.48
CA ALA A 57 -18.09 11.28 -6.94
C ALA A 57 -16.76 11.95 -6.54
N LYS A 58 -16.20 11.62 -5.36
CA LYS A 58 -14.86 12.08 -4.96
C LYS A 58 -13.76 11.48 -5.84
N ALA A 59 -13.81 10.17 -6.12
CA ALA A 59 -12.83 9.51 -6.97
C ALA A 59 -12.83 10.06 -8.41
N GLU A 60 -14.02 10.31 -8.97
CA GLU A 60 -14.18 10.89 -10.31
C GLU A 60 -13.67 12.33 -10.41
N LYS A 61 -13.83 13.13 -9.35
CA LYS A 61 -13.28 14.50 -9.30
C LYS A 61 -11.76 14.50 -9.23
N LEU A 62 -11.16 13.59 -8.45
CA LEU A 62 -9.70 13.48 -8.30
C LEU A 62 -9.01 13.10 -9.61
N GLY A 63 -9.63 12.24 -10.43
CA GLY A 63 -9.10 11.84 -11.74
C GLY A 63 -9.22 12.89 -12.85
N LYS A 64 -9.98 13.98 -12.63
CA LYS A 64 -10.18 15.07 -13.61
C LYS A 64 -9.30 16.31 -13.33
N GLN A 65 -8.56 16.31 -12.23
CA GLN A 65 -7.68 17.40 -11.80
C GLN A 65 -6.18 17.12 -12.04
N SER A 66 -5.85 16.02 -12.73
CA SER A 66 -4.48 15.62 -13.09
C SER A 66 -4.28 15.54 -14.59
#